data_AF-A0AA88GSA8-F1
#
_entry.id   AF-A0AA88GSA8-F1
#
_cell.length_a   1.000
_cell.length_b   1.000
_cell.length_c   1.000
_cell.angle_alpha   90.00
_cell.angle_beta   90.00
_cell.angle_gamma   90.00
#
_symmetry.space_group_name_H-M   'P 1'
#
loop_
_entity.id
_entity.type
_entity.pdbx_description
1 polymer ?
#
loop_
_entity_poly.entity_id
_entity_poly.type
_entity_poly.pdbx_seq_one_letter_code
_entity_poly.pdbx_strand_id
1 'polypeptide(L)'
;MSSSSQDSEMKLDQQQQVSSHEEAEHSEEISGHLKKTRFQPSFEETKHACYKIFHCKNIKYDVRSFSILDKLNKNKGVFGFICKRDGPLGGSLYVVNVGGKSLYDENSANAQDMRELIFCTPKLRYAYNKDFTDFVDTFEHEERISSYYLSEKWNGTNILLFKYHDAEGNEFISGKTKGMPTLTDSNFGNFLTCTLNALHLQDFIGKYEDLCLRDELIKMHSDPKNPNYMPHMDEFLNNKDIQAMSLEICGNTLPHLVKYDFALDLKPLFFVHKSGKIRPCLKVRGMEEFGPMPYTPFESHKSCIRLCRMLQKDSLERNENYRKKHNLKHKYEYEHFEVEGHVLYLLDDHGFVVSRNSIYKVKPRDVEEVHWEQFDEMKKGQVRDAVLKMKQRGLSLSNEEALRKELDCGDKEWSKFSREILAFIQKEFGNESTEDHNAKKTTRSKKSRDKKQAVILEQEAPVTAASKEVVIDVATEVIASSTNVNSPTTNEKQKRNHQSRNKNKVLYVKKE
;
A
#
# COMPACT_ATOMS: atom_id res chain seq x y z
N MET A 1 -67.57 -54.24 2.78
CA MET A 1 -66.81 -53.91 1.56
C MET A 1 -65.37 -53.70 2.01
N SER A 2 -64.45 -54.68 1.91
CA SER A 2 -63.78 -55.22 0.70
C SER A 2 -62.88 -54.15 0.03
N SER A 3 -61.58 -54.34 -0.15
CA SER A 3 -60.64 -55.48 0.05
C SER A 3 -59.23 -54.91 0.39
N SER A 4 -58.32 -55.54 1.15
CA SER A 4 -57.39 -56.65 0.77
C SER A 4 -56.81 -56.54 -0.66
N SER A 5 -55.55 -56.89 -0.97
CA SER A 5 -54.35 -57.38 -0.22
C SER A 5 -53.11 -57.22 -1.18
N GLN A 6 -51.85 -57.63 -0.96
CA GLN A 6 -51.16 -58.64 -0.13
C GLN A 6 -49.70 -58.21 0.19
N ASP A 7 -49.02 -58.92 1.10
CA ASP A 7 -47.57 -58.90 1.32
C ASP A 7 -46.75 -59.61 0.22
N SER A 8 -45.42 -59.42 0.24
CA SER A 8 -44.46 -60.37 -0.35
C SER A 8 -43.14 -60.41 0.45
N GLU A 9 -42.98 -61.41 1.33
CA GLU A 9 -41.66 -61.79 1.85
C GLU A 9 -40.75 -62.26 0.71
N MET A 10 -39.43 -62.04 0.86
CA MET A 10 -38.44 -62.85 0.13
C MET A 10 -37.24 -63.15 1.04
N LYS A 11 -37.25 -64.33 1.65
CA LYS A 11 -36.07 -64.93 2.29
C LYS A 11 -35.37 -65.82 1.29
N LEU A 12 -34.04 -65.77 1.27
CA LEU A 12 -33.23 -66.92 0.86
C LEU A 12 -31.94 -66.92 1.65
N ASP A 13 -31.69 -68.00 2.40
CA ASP A 13 -30.40 -68.24 3.03
C ASP A 13 -29.37 -68.67 1.99
N GLN A 14 -28.13 -68.23 2.17
CA GLN A 14 -27.00 -69.14 2.00
C GLN A 14 -25.81 -68.76 2.88
N GLN A 15 -25.19 -69.80 3.46
CA GLN A 15 -24.05 -69.69 4.36
C GLN A 15 -22.74 -69.87 3.59
N GLN A 16 -21.63 -69.60 4.29
CA GLN A 16 -20.24 -69.85 3.88
C GLN A 16 -19.70 -68.82 2.86
N GLN A 17 -18.41 -68.49 2.86
CA GLN A 17 -17.29 -69.14 3.57
C GLN A 17 -16.32 -68.10 4.18
N VAL A 18 -15.59 -68.49 5.23
CA VAL A 18 -14.59 -67.63 5.88
C VAL A 18 -13.30 -67.65 5.08
N SER A 19 -12.83 -66.47 4.65
CA SER A 19 -11.43 -66.24 4.26
C SER A 19 -10.91 -65.01 4.99
N SER A 20 -10.03 -65.23 5.96
CA SER A 20 -9.34 -64.16 6.68
C SER A 20 -8.33 -63.46 5.78
N HIS A 21 -8.51 -62.17 5.54
CA HIS A 21 -7.41 -61.27 5.20
C HIS A 21 -7.38 -60.13 6.22
N GLU A 22 -6.35 -60.16 7.07
CA GLU A 22 -5.99 -59.03 7.93
C GLU A 22 -5.28 -57.99 7.06
N GLU A 23 -6.05 -57.19 6.31
CA GLU A 23 -5.51 -55.92 5.81
C GLU A 23 -5.42 -54.96 6.99
N ALA A 24 -4.21 -54.82 7.53
CA ALA A 24 -3.95 -53.93 8.65
C ALA A 24 -4.28 -52.48 8.26
N GLU A 25 -5.20 -51.86 9.00
CA GLU A 25 -5.47 -50.41 8.91
C GLU A 25 -4.25 -49.64 9.43
N HIS A 26 -3.20 -49.54 8.60
CA HIS A 26 -2.16 -48.53 8.74
C HIS A 26 -2.74 -47.16 8.34
N SER A 27 -3.64 -46.65 9.18
CA SER A 27 -3.91 -45.22 9.26
C SER A 27 -2.66 -44.54 9.80
N GLU A 28 -1.66 -44.32 8.94
CA GLU A 28 -0.54 -43.45 9.26
C GLU A 28 -1.10 -42.08 9.60
N GLU A 29 -0.96 -41.64 10.86
CA GLU A 29 -1.28 -40.29 11.26
C GLU A 29 -0.27 -39.32 10.62
N ILE A 30 -0.56 -38.88 9.39
CA ILE A 30 0.16 -37.79 8.71
C ILE A 30 -0.21 -36.41 9.33
N SER A 31 -0.43 -36.39 10.65
CA SER A 31 -0.23 -35.23 11.53
C SER A 31 1.26 -34.98 11.79
N GLY A 32 2.12 -35.90 11.35
CA GLY A 32 3.58 -35.80 11.37
C GLY A 32 4.08 -34.42 10.93
N HIS A 33 4.89 -33.79 11.79
CA HIS A 33 5.36 -32.43 11.59
C HIS A 33 5.90 -32.18 10.17
N LEU A 34 5.19 -31.34 9.42
CA LEU A 34 5.72 -30.59 8.29
C LEU A 34 6.80 -29.62 8.81
N LYS A 35 7.98 -30.18 9.15
CA LYS A 35 9.24 -29.48 9.39
C LYS A 35 9.41 -28.54 8.21
N LYS A 36 9.29 -27.22 8.44
CA LYS A 36 9.19 -26.19 7.40
C LYS A 36 10.34 -26.30 6.38
N THR A 37 10.12 -27.08 5.34
CA THR A 37 11.04 -27.35 4.22
C THR A 37 11.06 -26.10 3.37
N ARG A 38 11.78 -25.11 3.88
CA ARG A 38 11.90 -23.77 3.31
C ARG A 38 12.45 -23.90 1.89
N PHE A 39 11.55 -23.77 0.93
CA PHE A 39 11.86 -23.80 -0.50
C PHE A 39 13.06 -22.90 -0.80
N GLN A 40 14.09 -23.52 -1.37
CA GLN A 40 15.28 -22.84 -1.86
C GLN A 40 15.17 -22.83 -3.38
N PRO A 41 14.66 -21.75 -4.00
CA PRO A 41 14.59 -21.66 -5.45
C PRO A 41 15.97 -21.75 -6.07
N SER A 42 16.03 -22.23 -7.31
CA SER A 42 17.31 -22.28 -8.01
C SER A 42 17.83 -20.87 -8.32
N PHE A 43 19.14 -20.73 -8.52
CA PHE A 43 19.72 -19.43 -8.89
C PHE A 43 19.24 -18.96 -10.27
N GLU A 44 19.04 -19.89 -11.22
CA GLU A 44 18.51 -19.57 -12.55
C GLU A 44 17.01 -19.24 -12.52
N GLU A 45 16.22 -19.90 -11.68
CA GLU A 45 14.82 -19.55 -11.44
C GLU A 45 14.71 -18.14 -10.81
N THR A 46 15.58 -17.84 -9.84
CA THR A 46 15.65 -16.52 -9.21
C THR A 46 16.09 -15.42 -10.20
N LYS A 47 17.05 -15.72 -11.09
CA LYS A 47 17.41 -14.86 -12.23
C LYS A 47 16.24 -14.67 -13.20
N HIS A 48 15.50 -15.72 -13.51
CA HIS A 48 14.35 -15.68 -14.41
C HIS A 48 13.27 -14.74 -13.83
N ALA A 49 12.86 -14.96 -12.58
CA ALA A 49 11.90 -14.08 -11.89
C ALA A 49 12.37 -12.61 -11.87
N CYS A 50 13.65 -12.35 -11.57
CA CYS A 50 14.21 -11.00 -11.53
C CYS A 50 14.26 -10.33 -12.91
N TYR A 51 14.93 -10.93 -13.89
CA TYR A 51 15.28 -10.27 -15.16
C TYR A 51 14.22 -10.46 -16.24
N LYS A 52 13.56 -11.62 -16.30
CA LYS A 52 12.56 -11.95 -17.34
C LYS A 52 11.15 -11.55 -16.93
N ILE A 53 10.72 -11.85 -15.70
CA ILE A 53 9.35 -11.59 -15.23
C ILE A 53 9.19 -10.16 -14.69
N PHE A 54 10.04 -9.74 -13.75
CA PHE A 54 9.89 -8.43 -13.10
C PHE A 54 10.70 -7.28 -13.74
N HIS A 55 11.52 -7.56 -14.76
CA HIS A 55 12.41 -6.60 -15.43
C HIS A 55 13.26 -5.76 -14.45
N CYS A 56 13.69 -6.41 -13.37
CA CYS A 56 14.47 -5.84 -12.29
C CYS A 56 15.98 -5.88 -12.59
N LYS A 57 16.78 -5.09 -11.85
CA LYS A 57 18.22 -4.93 -12.08
C LYS A 57 19.08 -5.65 -11.04
N ASN A 58 18.56 -5.91 -9.84
CA ASN A 58 19.34 -6.49 -8.75
C ASN A 58 18.53 -7.53 -7.96
N ILE A 59 18.82 -8.81 -8.19
CA ILE A 59 18.20 -9.97 -7.51
C ILE A 59 18.07 -9.79 -5.99
N LYS A 60 19.13 -9.30 -5.32
CA LYS A 60 19.23 -9.23 -3.85
C LYS A 60 18.26 -8.22 -3.24
N TYR A 61 17.98 -7.13 -3.95
CA TYR A 61 17.20 -5.99 -3.44
C TYR A 61 15.82 -5.87 -4.09
N ASP A 62 15.72 -6.12 -5.39
CA ASP A 62 14.48 -5.95 -6.16
C ASP A 62 13.49 -7.12 -5.99
N VAL A 63 13.95 -8.29 -5.51
CA VAL A 63 13.15 -9.52 -5.41
C VAL A 63 13.29 -10.15 -4.01
N ARG A 64 12.33 -11.00 -3.63
CA ARG A 64 12.40 -11.93 -2.50
C ARG A 64 11.61 -13.19 -2.86
N SER A 65 12.18 -14.37 -2.63
CA SER A 65 11.41 -15.62 -2.64
C SER A 65 10.53 -15.74 -1.40
N PHE A 66 9.38 -16.39 -1.54
CA PHE A 66 8.45 -16.68 -0.46
C PHE A 66 8.04 -18.15 -0.43
N SER A 67 7.61 -18.58 0.74
CA SER A 67 7.17 -19.93 1.09
C SER A 67 6.14 -19.74 2.19
N ILE A 68 4.88 -20.04 1.88
CA ILE A 68 3.74 -19.84 2.78
C ILE A 68 2.83 -21.06 2.79
N LEU A 69 2.07 -21.21 3.87
CA LEU A 69 0.83 -21.98 3.88
C LEU A 69 -0.29 -20.97 3.69
N ASP A 70 -1.10 -21.11 2.64
CA ASP A 70 -2.18 -20.15 2.40
C ASP A 70 -3.43 -20.51 3.20
N LYS A 71 -3.65 -19.77 4.29
CA LYS A 71 -4.79 -19.94 5.21
C LYS A 71 -6.14 -19.84 4.52
N LEU A 72 -6.21 -19.16 3.38
CA LEU A 72 -7.44 -18.98 2.60
C LEU A 72 -7.78 -20.20 1.72
N ASN A 73 -6.87 -21.17 1.59
CA ASN A 73 -7.02 -22.33 0.71
C ASN A 73 -6.48 -23.60 1.38
N LYS A 74 -7.15 -24.10 2.43
CA LYS A 74 -6.82 -25.37 3.13
C LYS A 74 -5.36 -25.49 3.57
N ASN A 75 -4.78 -24.38 4.07
CA ASN A 75 -3.35 -24.24 4.40
C ASN A 75 -2.38 -24.66 3.27
N LYS A 76 -2.81 -24.70 2.00
CA LYS A 76 -2.03 -25.24 0.87
C LYS A 76 -0.72 -24.48 0.71
N GLY A 77 0.38 -25.22 0.56
CA GLY A 77 1.71 -24.63 0.38
C GLY A 77 1.79 -23.86 -0.94
N VAL A 78 2.20 -22.59 -0.89
CA VAL A 78 2.41 -21.75 -2.08
C VAL A 78 3.81 -21.13 -2.03
N PHE A 79 4.54 -21.23 -3.14
CA PHE A 79 5.91 -20.77 -3.25
C PHE A 79 6.10 -19.94 -4.54
N GLY A 80 7.04 -19.00 -4.50
CA GLY A 80 7.26 -18.07 -5.59
C GLY A 80 8.13 -16.89 -5.21
N PHE A 81 8.00 -15.80 -5.97
CA PHE A 81 8.78 -14.59 -5.81
C PHE A 81 7.87 -13.36 -5.71
N ILE A 82 8.24 -12.39 -4.88
CA ILE A 82 7.59 -11.08 -4.80
C ILE A 82 8.57 -9.98 -5.25
N CYS A 83 8.11 -9.13 -6.16
CA CYS A 83 8.83 -7.92 -6.56
C CYS A 83 8.77 -6.88 -5.44
N LYS A 84 9.93 -6.45 -4.94
CA LYS A 84 10.08 -5.35 -3.98
C LYS A 84 10.27 -3.98 -4.64
N ARG A 85 10.78 -3.97 -5.88
CA ARG A 85 11.17 -2.73 -6.56
C ARG A 85 9.94 -1.87 -6.83
N ASP A 86 10.05 -0.58 -6.49
CA ASP A 86 8.97 0.38 -6.69
C ASP A 86 8.76 0.67 -8.19
N GLY A 87 7.51 0.62 -8.65
CA GLY A 87 7.14 0.72 -10.07
C GLY A 87 5.85 -0.04 -10.41
N PRO A 88 5.53 -0.24 -11.71
CA PRO A 88 4.28 -0.88 -12.18
C PRO A 88 4.04 -2.31 -11.70
N LEU A 89 5.11 -3.02 -11.31
CA LEU A 89 5.10 -4.41 -10.81
C LEU A 89 5.46 -4.51 -9.32
N GLY A 90 5.61 -3.38 -8.61
CA GLY A 90 6.01 -3.40 -7.21
C GLY A 90 4.94 -4.06 -6.33
N GLY A 91 5.29 -5.15 -5.65
CA GLY A 91 4.39 -5.99 -4.87
C GLY A 91 3.72 -7.14 -5.64
N SER A 92 3.93 -7.25 -6.96
CA SER A 92 3.45 -8.38 -7.79
C SER A 92 4.14 -9.69 -7.38
N LEU A 93 3.41 -10.81 -7.53
CA LEU A 93 3.92 -12.15 -7.28
C LEU A 93 4.25 -12.87 -8.59
N TYR A 94 5.13 -13.86 -8.53
CA TYR A 94 5.33 -14.87 -9.56
C TYR A 94 5.29 -16.22 -8.85
N VAL A 95 4.21 -16.98 -9.06
CA VAL A 95 3.96 -18.27 -8.38
C VAL A 95 4.56 -19.39 -9.21
N VAL A 96 5.29 -20.29 -8.55
CA VAL A 96 6.08 -21.34 -9.22
C VAL A 96 5.79 -22.76 -8.72
N ASN A 97 5.24 -22.90 -7.52
CA ASN A 97 4.88 -24.19 -6.94
C ASN A 97 3.67 -24.03 -6.01
N VAL A 98 2.72 -24.96 -6.12
CA VAL A 98 1.47 -24.99 -5.36
C VAL A 98 1.19 -26.42 -4.91
N GLY A 99 0.87 -26.60 -3.62
CA GLY A 99 0.67 -27.93 -3.02
C GLY A 99 1.93 -28.81 -3.01
N GLY A 100 3.12 -28.23 -3.16
CA GLY A 100 4.38 -28.97 -3.32
C GLY A 100 4.70 -29.34 -4.77
N LYS A 101 3.76 -29.20 -5.71
CA LYS A 101 3.95 -29.48 -7.14
C LYS A 101 4.46 -28.25 -7.89
N SER A 102 5.45 -28.45 -8.76
CA SER A 102 5.96 -27.39 -9.63
C SER A 102 4.91 -27.03 -10.69
N LEU A 103 4.79 -25.75 -11.02
CA LEU A 103 3.99 -25.26 -12.15
C LEU A 103 4.78 -25.24 -13.47
N TYR A 104 5.97 -25.86 -13.48
CA TYR A 104 6.83 -26.04 -14.63
C TYR A 104 7.64 -27.34 -14.48
N ASP A 105 7.53 -28.25 -15.44
CA ASP A 105 8.29 -29.49 -15.48
C ASP A 105 9.39 -29.41 -16.55
N GLU A 106 10.65 -29.52 -16.16
CA GLU A 106 11.78 -29.46 -17.09
C GLU A 106 12.00 -30.78 -17.85
N ASN A 107 11.27 -31.86 -17.51
CA ASN A 107 11.46 -33.20 -18.05
C ASN A 107 10.47 -33.56 -19.17
N SER A 108 9.25 -32.99 -19.15
CA SER A 108 8.27 -33.19 -20.22
C SER A 108 8.59 -32.32 -21.44
N ALA A 109 8.82 -32.97 -22.58
CA ALA A 109 8.99 -32.29 -23.87
C ALA A 109 7.74 -31.48 -24.32
N ASN A 110 6.59 -31.73 -23.69
CA ASN A 110 5.34 -31.01 -23.88
C ASN A 110 4.95 -30.18 -22.64
N ALA A 111 5.91 -29.81 -21.78
CA ALA A 111 5.65 -29.05 -20.57
C ALA A 111 5.04 -27.68 -20.87
N GLN A 112 3.78 -27.50 -20.49
CA GLN A 112 3.16 -26.19 -20.44
C GLN A 112 3.70 -25.43 -19.21
N ASP A 113 4.22 -24.22 -19.44
CA ASP A 113 4.58 -23.32 -18.35
C ASP A 113 3.30 -22.74 -17.73
N MET A 114 2.97 -23.20 -16.52
CA MET A 114 1.78 -22.79 -15.76
C MET A 114 2.13 -21.77 -14.67
N ARG A 115 3.36 -21.22 -14.65
CA ARG A 115 3.81 -20.25 -13.63
C ARG A 115 3.14 -18.89 -13.81
N GLU A 116 2.38 -18.44 -12.83
CA GLU A 116 1.55 -17.23 -12.94
C GLU A 116 2.24 -15.97 -12.39
N LEU A 117 2.36 -14.94 -13.23
CA LEU A 117 2.63 -13.56 -12.81
C LEU A 117 1.33 -12.93 -12.33
N ILE A 118 1.26 -12.59 -11.04
CA ILE A 118 0.07 -12.02 -10.38
C ILE A 118 0.30 -10.52 -10.15
N PHE A 119 -0.43 -9.69 -10.88
CA PHE A 119 -0.23 -8.24 -10.89
C PHE A 119 -0.83 -7.56 -9.65
N CYS A 120 0.02 -6.87 -8.87
CA CYS A 120 -0.41 -6.13 -7.68
C CYS A 120 -1.00 -4.73 -8.00
N THR A 121 -1.66 -4.11 -7.02
CA THR A 121 -2.06 -2.70 -7.00
C THR A 121 -0.86 -1.78 -7.30
N PRO A 122 -0.92 -0.94 -8.36
CA PRO A 122 0.16 -0.01 -8.69
C PRO A 122 0.29 1.12 -7.64
N LYS A 123 1.42 1.82 -7.64
CA LYS A 123 1.63 3.00 -6.78
C LYS A 123 0.98 4.22 -7.44
N LEU A 124 -0.15 4.69 -6.90
CA LEU A 124 -0.86 5.87 -7.41
C LEU A 124 0.07 7.10 -7.43
N ARG A 125 0.09 7.82 -8.56
CA ARG A 125 0.86 9.07 -8.75
C ARG A 125 0.07 10.26 -8.22
N TYR A 126 0.73 11.41 -8.08
CA TYR A 126 0.04 12.70 -7.95
C TYR A 126 -0.12 13.31 -9.34
N ALA A 127 -1.26 13.98 -9.59
CA ALA A 127 -1.48 14.75 -10.82
C ALA A 127 -0.82 16.15 -10.78
N TYR A 128 -0.05 16.43 -9.72
CA TYR A 128 0.48 17.75 -9.37
C TYR A 128 1.81 17.66 -8.58
N ASN A 129 2.51 18.79 -8.50
CA ASN A 129 3.71 18.99 -7.69
C ASN A 129 3.38 19.06 -6.18
N LYS A 130 4.41 19.15 -5.31
CA LYS A 130 4.20 19.23 -3.86
C LYS A 130 3.53 20.54 -3.40
N ASP A 131 3.70 21.60 -4.17
CA ASP A 131 3.28 22.95 -3.82
C ASP A 131 1.85 23.26 -4.31
N PHE A 132 1.18 22.29 -4.95
CA PHE A 132 -0.15 22.37 -5.56
C PHE A 132 -0.29 23.41 -6.69
N THR A 133 0.80 24.05 -7.10
CA THR A 133 0.82 25.05 -8.18
C THR A 133 0.70 24.37 -9.55
N ASP A 134 1.56 23.39 -9.78
CA ASP A 134 1.82 22.82 -11.11
C ASP A 134 1.13 21.46 -11.18
N PHE A 135 0.16 21.34 -12.08
CA PHE A 135 -0.37 20.05 -12.49
C PHE A 135 0.46 19.49 -13.63
N VAL A 136 0.35 18.19 -13.91
CA VAL A 136 1.04 17.56 -15.05
C VAL A 136 0.59 18.19 -16.38
N ASP A 137 1.50 18.87 -17.08
CA ASP A 137 1.20 19.58 -18.34
C ASP A 137 0.69 18.67 -19.47
N THR A 138 1.10 17.40 -19.45
CA THR A 138 0.63 16.30 -20.29
C THR A 138 0.58 15.01 -19.50
N PHE A 139 -0.30 14.08 -19.88
CA PHE A 139 -0.39 12.77 -19.25
C PHE A 139 0.49 11.72 -19.96
N GLU A 140 0.95 10.72 -19.21
CA GLU A 140 1.64 9.55 -19.77
C GLU A 140 0.67 8.72 -20.64
N HIS A 141 0.99 8.59 -21.92
CA HIS A 141 0.14 8.02 -22.97
C HIS A 141 -1.13 8.82 -23.29
N GLU A 142 -1.05 10.15 -23.31
CA GLU A 142 -2.17 11.04 -23.69
C GLU A 142 -2.76 10.73 -25.07
N GLU A 143 -1.93 10.24 -26.01
CA GLU A 143 -2.36 9.81 -27.35
C GLU A 143 -3.27 8.57 -27.36
N ARG A 144 -3.48 7.93 -26.20
CA ARG A 144 -4.29 6.72 -26.03
C ARG A 144 -5.47 6.91 -25.07
N ILE A 145 -5.69 8.11 -24.54
CA ILE A 145 -6.80 8.39 -23.61
C ILE A 145 -8.07 8.69 -24.43
N SER A 146 -9.10 7.84 -24.29
CA SER A 146 -10.45 8.07 -24.82
C SER A 146 -11.31 8.88 -23.86
N SER A 147 -11.09 8.67 -22.56
CA SER A 147 -11.98 9.09 -21.48
C SER A 147 -11.27 9.04 -20.13
N TYR A 148 -11.90 9.61 -19.11
CA TYR A 148 -11.42 9.57 -17.74
C TYR A 148 -12.56 9.36 -16.73
N TYR A 149 -12.23 8.74 -15.61
CA TYR A 149 -13.15 8.43 -14.52
C TYR A 149 -12.56 8.88 -13.19
N LEU A 150 -13.39 9.45 -12.32
CA LEU A 150 -13.05 9.87 -10.97
C LEU A 150 -13.95 9.14 -9.97
N SER A 151 -13.33 8.40 -9.06
CA SER A 151 -13.97 7.88 -7.84
C SER A 151 -13.50 8.67 -6.62
N GLU A 152 -14.20 8.53 -5.50
CA GLU A 152 -13.62 8.84 -4.19
C GLU A 152 -12.34 8.02 -3.95
N LYS A 153 -11.45 8.52 -3.09
CA LYS A 153 -10.35 7.74 -2.52
C LYS A 153 -10.67 7.39 -1.06
N TRP A 154 -11.12 6.16 -0.85
CA TRP A 154 -11.22 5.55 0.47
C TRP A 154 -9.89 5.60 1.23
N ASN A 155 -9.92 5.93 2.53
CA ASN A 155 -8.80 5.83 3.45
C ASN A 155 -8.86 4.52 4.21
N GLY A 156 -8.07 3.56 3.76
CA GLY A 156 -8.02 2.25 4.38
C GLY A 156 -6.67 1.57 4.25
N THR A 157 -6.71 0.25 4.20
CA THR A 157 -5.58 -0.56 3.71
C THR A 157 -5.96 -1.25 2.41
N ASN A 158 -5.09 -1.17 1.42
CA ASN A 158 -5.34 -1.84 0.15
C ASN A 158 -5.18 -3.36 0.26
N ILE A 159 -6.26 -4.08 -0.06
CA ILE A 159 -6.35 -5.53 -0.13
C ILE A 159 -6.50 -5.93 -1.60
N LEU A 160 -5.64 -6.81 -2.07
CA LEU A 160 -5.78 -7.42 -3.40
C LEU A 160 -6.23 -8.86 -3.22
N LEU A 161 -7.47 -9.18 -3.61
CA LEU A 161 -7.87 -10.57 -3.83
C LEU A 161 -7.36 -11.03 -5.20
N PHE A 162 -6.89 -12.27 -5.31
CA PHE A 162 -6.31 -12.78 -6.56
C PHE A 162 -6.54 -14.27 -6.75
N LYS A 163 -6.69 -14.65 -8.01
CA LYS A 163 -6.77 -16.02 -8.49
C LYS A 163 -5.37 -16.57 -8.77
N TYR A 164 -5.17 -17.84 -8.47
CA TYR A 164 -4.00 -18.62 -8.88
C TYR A 164 -4.37 -20.11 -9.04
N HIS A 165 -3.56 -20.89 -9.74
CA HIS A 165 -3.85 -22.28 -10.07
C HIS A 165 -2.79 -23.25 -9.55
N ASP A 166 -3.14 -24.53 -9.40
CA ASP A 166 -2.17 -25.63 -9.25
C ASP A 166 -1.84 -26.31 -10.59
N ALA A 167 -0.97 -27.32 -10.55
CA ALA A 167 -0.53 -28.06 -11.74
C ALA A 167 -1.66 -28.87 -12.40
N GLU A 168 -2.72 -29.16 -11.65
CA GLU A 168 -3.96 -29.78 -12.13
C GLU A 168 -4.94 -28.76 -12.74
N GLY A 169 -4.67 -27.46 -12.62
CA GLY A 169 -5.51 -26.38 -13.13
C GLY A 169 -6.68 -25.98 -12.21
N ASN A 170 -6.71 -26.43 -10.95
CA ASN A 170 -7.72 -26.00 -9.98
C ASN A 170 -7.51 -24.52 -9.63
N GLU A 171 -8.55 -23.71 -9.72
CA GLU A 171 -8.53 -22.29 -9.36
C GLU A 171 -8.66 -22.11 -7.84
N PHE A 172 -7.78 -21.29 -7.25
CA PHE A 172 -7.79 -20.90 -5.84
C PHE A 172 -7.88 -19.37 -5.74
N ILE A 173 -8.44 -18.86 -4.64
CA ILE A 173 -8.52 -17.41 -4.39
C ILE A 173 -7.85 -17.09 -3.06
N SER A 174 -6.85 -16.22 -3.10
CA SER A 174 -6.16 -15.70 -1.92
C SER A 174 -6.28 -14.18 -1.86
N GLY A 175 -5.79 -13.59 -0.79
CA GLY A 175 -5.72 -12.14 -0.59
C GLY A 175 -4.30 -11.72 -0.19
N LYS A 176 -3.90 -10.48 -0.49
CA LYS A 176 -2.62 -9.92 -0.04
C LYS A 176 -2.68 -8.40 0.17
N THR A 177 -1.84 -7.88 1.07
CA THR A 177 -1.42 -6.47 1.02
C THR A 177 -0.27 -6.30 0.03
N LYS A 178 0.13 -5.06 -0.29
CA LYS A 178 1.20 -4.81 -1.29
C LYS A 178 2.53 -5.50 -0.96
N GLY A 179 2.95 -5.51 0.32
CA GLY A 179 4.26 -5.98 0.76
C GLY A 179 4.36 -7.46 1.16
N MET A 180 3.24 -8.19 1.18
CA MET A 180 3.13 -9.58 1.64
C MET A 180 2.62 -10.50 0.52
N PRO A 181 2.91 -11.82 0.55
CA PRO A 181 2.41 -12.78 -0.44
C PRO A 181 0.98 -13.27 -0.17
N THR A 182 0.54 -13.30 1.10
CA THR A 182 -0.84 -13.60 1.54
C THR A 182 -1.23 -12.62 2.66
N LEU A 183 -2.49 -12.61 3.09
CA LEU A 183 -2.97 -11.87 4.27
C LEU A 183 -2.58 -12.59 5.57
N THR A 184 -2.12 -11.80 6.54
CA THR A 184 -1.77 -12.25 7.88
C THR A 184 -2.13 -11.19 8.89
N ASP A 185 -2.77 -11.57 9.98
CA ASP A 185 -2.88 -10.71 11.16
C ASP A 185 -1.49 -10.52 11.80
N SER A 186 -1.20 -9.31 12.27
CA SER A 186 0.14 -8.91 12.70
C SER A 186 0.11 -7.67 13.60
N ASN A 187 1.25 -7.33 14.21
CA ASN A 187 1.43 -6.08 14.97
C ASN A 187 1.16 -4.79 14.18
N PHE A 188 0.99 -4.87 12.84
CA PHE A 188 0.63 -3.74 11.98
C PHE A 188 -0.87 -3.68 11.63
N GLY A 189 -1.67 -4.67 12.06
CA GLY A 189 -3.10 -4.76 11.79
C GLY A 189 -3.59 -6.19 11.58
N ASN A 190 -4.86 -6.42 11.89
CA ASN A 190 -5.56 -7.70 11.78
C ASN A 190 -6.19 -7.87 10.37
N PHE A 191 -5.38 -7.74 9.32
CA PHE A 191 -5.88 -7.66 7.94
C PHE A 191 -6.54 -8.94 7.42
N LEU A 192 -6.16 -10.13 7.91
CA LEU A 192 -6.81 -11.38 7.52
C LEU A 192 -8.19 -11.48 8.18
N THR A 193 -8.24 -11.32 9.50
CA THR A 193 -9.49 -11.34 10.28
C THR A 193 -10.46 -10.26 9.80
N CYS A 194 -9.99 -9.02 9.59
CA CYS A 194 -10.85 -7.94 9.09
C CYS A 194 -11.35 -8.21 7.67
N THR A 195 -10.51 -8.72 6.76
CA THR A 195 -10.97 -9.06 5.39
C THR A 195 -12.03 -10.17 5.42
N LEU A 196 -11.86 -11.22 6.24
CA LEU A 196 -12.87 -12.27 6.39
C LEU A 196 -14.17 -11.71 7.00
N ASN A 197 -14.09 -10.83 8.00
CA ASN A 197 -15.26 -10.20 8.60
C ASN A 197 -16.04 -9.34 7.59
N ALA A 198 -15.34 -8.56 6.76
CA ALA A 198 -15.93 -7.71 5.73
C ALA A 198 -16.46 -8.49 4.50
N LEU A 199 -16.00 -9.74 4.30
CA LEU A 199 -16.58 -10.69 3.36
C LEU A 199 -17.74 -11.51 3.97
N HIS A 200 -18.15 -11.22 5.21
CA HIS A 200 -19.14 -12.00 5.97
C HIS A 200 -18.78 -13.49 6.14
N LEU A 201 -17.47 -13.76 6.27
CA LEU A 201 -16.86 -15.08 6.44
C LEU A 201 -16.23 -15.24 7.85
N GLN A 202 -16.90 -14.73 8.89
CA GLN A 202 -16.49 -14.88 10.29
C GLN A 202 -16.23 -16.35 10.65
N ASP A 203 -17.11 -17.24 10.19
CA ASP A 203 -17.03 -18.69 10.39
C ASP A 203 -15.83 -19.37 9.74
N PHE A 204 -15.10 -18.68 8.86
CA PHE A 204 -13.86 -19.18 8.24
C PHE A 204 -12.67 -19.09 9.20
N ILE A 205 -12.72 -18.20 10.20
CA ILE A 205 -11.62 -17.93 11.12
C ILE A 205 -11.35 -19.18 11.98
N GLY A 206 -10.16 -19.75 11.83
CA GLY A 206 -9.73 -20.97 12.52
C GLY A 206 -9.98 -22.26 11.74
N LYS A 207 -10.92 -22.29 10.78
CA LYS A 207 -11.24 -23.46 9.93
C LYS A 207 -10.40 -23.49 8.64
N TYR A 208 -9.12 -23.10 8.77
CA TYR A 208 -8.19 -22.85 7.66
C TYR A 208 -7.71 -24.11 6.93
N GLU A 209 -8.09 -25.30 7.40
CA GLU A 209 -7.72 -26.61 6.85
C GLU A 209 -8.89 -27.25 6.09
N ASP A 210 -10.12 -27.02 6.55
CA ASP A 210 -11.34 -27.55 5.92
C ASP A 210 -11.79 -26.72 4.70
N LEU A 211 -11.62 -25.39 4.76
CA LEU A 211 -12.31 -24.45 3.87
C LEU A 211 -11.42 -23.85 2.77
N CYS A 212 -12.06 -23.48 1.66
CA CYS A 212 -11.46 -22.76 0.54
C CYS A 212 -12.25 -21.46 0.30
N LEU A 213 -11.57 -20.32 0.35
CA LEU A 213 -12.18 -18.99 0.24
C LEU A 213 -12.99 -18.86 -1.06
N ARG A 214 -12.48 -19.41 -2.15
CA ARG A 214 -13.17 -19.43 -3.45
C ARG A 214 -14.56 -20.05 -3.35
N ASP A 215 -14.68 -21.20 -2.71
CA ASP A 215 -15.92 -21.96 -2.69
C ASP A 215 -16.94 -21.32 -1.75
N GLU A 216 -16.50 -20.73 -0.63
CA GLU A 216 -17.39 -19.93 0.25
C GLU A 216 -17.88 -18.64 -0.43
N LEU A 217 -17.01 -17.94 -1.17
CA LEU A 217 -17.41 -16.76 -1.96
C LEU A 217 -18.42 -17.14 -3.06
N ILE A 218 -18.26 -18.29 -3.72
CA ILE A 218 -19.23 -18.77 -4.72
C ILE A 218 -20.57 -19.10 -4.07
N LYS A 219 -20.62 -19.75 -2.90
CA LYS A 219 -21.88 -19.97 -2.16
C LYS A 219 -22.59 -18.65 -1.83
N MET A 220 -21.84 -17.62 -1.46
CA MET A 220 -22.41 -16.33 -1.05
C MET A 220 -22.87 -15.47 -2.23
N HIS A 221 -22.12 -15.46 -3.33
CA HIS A 221 -22.33 -14.52 -4.43
C HIS A 221 -22.95 -15.13 -5.70
N SER A 222 -23.34 -16.41 -5.69
CA SER A 222 -24.09 -17.03 -6.80
C SER A 222 -25.60 -16.77 -6.78
N ASP A 223 -26.16 -16.27 -5.67
CA ASP A 223 -27.55 -15.79 -5.59
C ASP A 223 -27.59 -14.26 -5.36
N PRO A 224 -28.05 -13.46 -6.34
CA PRO A 224 -28.28 -12.03 -6.19
C PRO A 224 -29.31 -11.62 -5.10
N LYS A 225 -30.03 -12.58 -4.49
CA LYS A 225 -30.90 -12.36 -3.34
C LYS A 225 -30.19 -12.52 -1.99
N ASN A 226 -28.95 -13.02 -1.96
CA ASN A 226 -28.17 -13.10 -0.74
C ASN A 226 -27.98 -11.68 -0.17
N PRO A 227 -28.24 -11.41 1.12
CA PRO A 227 -28.09 -10.07 1.69
C PRO A 227 -26.65 -9.53 1.59
N ASN A 228 -25.66 -10.42 1.42
CA ASN A 228 -24.25 -10.10 1.28
C ASN A 228 -23.77 -10.19 -0.19
N TYR A 229 -24.68 -10.21 -1.17
CA TYR A 229 -24.31 -10.27 -2.60
C TYR A 229 -23.56 -9.02 -3.04
N MET A 230 -22.36 -9.21 -3.60
CA MET A 230 -21.52 -8.14 -4.16
C MET A 230 -21.39 -8.35 -5.68
N PRO A 231 -22.02 -7.51 -6.54
CA PRO A 231 -21.96 -7.66 -8.00
C PRO A 231 -20.53 -7.68 -8.56
N HIS A 232 -19.64 -6.90 -7.94
CA HIS A 232 -18.22 -6.83 -8.32
C HIS A 232 -17.44 -8.10 -7.93
N MET A 233 -17.88 -8.83 -6.89
CA MET A 233 -17.29 -10.11 -6.51
C MET A 233 -17.79 -11.24 -7.43
N ASP A 234 -19.08 -11.24 -7.78
CA ASP A 234 -19.65 -12.12 -8.79
C ASP A 234 -18.92 -11.96 -10.15
N GLU A 235 -18.68 -10.72 -10.60
CA GLU A 235 -17.86 -10.47 -11.79
C GLU A 235 -16.42 -11.00 -11.64
N PHE A 236 -15.76 -10.79 -10.49
CA PHE A 236 -14.42 -11.34 -10.23
C PHE A 236 -14.38 -12.87 -10.25
N LEU A 237 -15.36 -13.53 -9.64
CA LEU A 237 -15.47 -14.99 -9.59
C LEU A 237 -15.68 -15.58 -10.98
N ASN A 238 -16.69 -15.10 -11.71
CA ASN A 238 -17.14 -15.72 -12.94
C ASN A 238 -16.34 -15.29 -14.20
N ASN A 239 -15.63 -14.16 -14.17
CA ASN A 239 -14.77 -13.75 -15.27
C ASN A 239 -13.40 -14.46 -15.22
N LYS A 240 -13.03 -15.15 -16.31
CA LYS A 240 -11.77 -15.90 -16.44
C LYS A 240 -10.57 -15.04 -16.86
N ASP A 241 -10.80 -13.83 -17.37
CA ASP A 241 -9.75 -12.89 -17.76
C ASP A 241 -9.33 -11.98 -16.62
N ILE A 242 -10.20 -11.75 -15.63
CA ILE A 242 -9.83 -11.08 -14.39
C ILE A 242 -8.95 -12.03 -13.58
N GLN A 243 -7.77 -11.57 -13.19
CA GLN A 243 -6.84 -12.29 -12.32
C GLN A 243 -6.96 -11.83 -10.87
N ALA A 244 -7.19 -10.53 -10.65
CA ALA A 244 -7.22 -9.95 -9.31
C ALA A 244 -8.23 -8.81 -9.21
N MET A 245 -8.68 -8.56 -7.98
CA MET A 245 -9.57 -7.47 -7.60
C MET A 245 -8.92 -6.66 -6.48
N SER A 246 -8.84 -5.34 -6.68
CA SER A 246 -8.32 -4.40 -5.70
C SER A 246 -9.48 -3.79 -4.90
N LEU A 247 -9.39 -3.90 -3.59
CA LEU A 247 -10.33 -3.44 -2.58
C LEU A 247 -9.58 -2.50 -1.62
N GLU A 248 -10.25 -1.52 -1.04
CA GLU A 248 -9.75 -0.84 0.17
C GLU A 248 -10.57 -1.35 1.38
N ILE A 249 -9.91 -1.94 2.38
CA ILE A 249 -10.58 -2.25 3.65
C ILE A 249 -10.53 -1.03 4.57
N CYS A 250 -11.68 -0.58 5.02
CA CYS A 250 -11.86 0.62 5.84
C CYS A 250 -13.12 0.50 6.73
N GLY A 251 -13.37 1.50 7.57
CA GLY A 251 -14.46 1.51 8.55
C GLY A 251 -13.96 1.94 9.94
N ASN A 252 -14.86 2.29 10.86
CA ASN A 252 -14.47 2.84 12.17
C ASN A 252 -13.76 1.84 13.11
N THR A 253 -13.81 0.54 12.83
CA THR A 253 -13.03 -0.47 13.57
C THR A 253 -11.55 -0.52 13.17
N LEU A 254 -11.13 0.28 12.17
CA LEU A 254 -9.73 0.44 11.76
C LEU A 254 -9.34 1.93 11.86
N PRO A 255 -8.28 2.28 12.63
CA PRO A 255 -7.92 3.68 12.87
C PRO A 255 -7.39 4.34 11.58
N HIS A 256 -8.17 5.28 11.04
CA HIS A 256 -7.97 5.93 9.75
C HIS A 256 -8.16 7.44 9.85
N LEU A 257 -7.64 8.21 8.89
CA LEU A 257 -7.79 9.68 8.82
C LEU A 257 -9.27 10.07 8.75
N VAL A 258 -9.99 9.38 7.86
CA VAL A 258 -11.42 9.59 7.62
C VAL A 258 -12.22 8.87 8.70
N LYS A 259 -13.23 9.55 9.26
CA LYS A 259 -14.23 8.89 10.11
C LYS A 259 -15.29 8.24 9.26
N TYR A 260 -15.52 6.95 9.47
CA TYR A 260 -16.59 6.19 8.81
C TYR A 260 -17.80 6.00 9.72
N ASP A 261 -18.99 6.05 9.13
CA ASP A 261 -20.26 5.71 9.76
C ASP A 261 -20.49 4.19 9.81
N PHE A 262 -19.92 3.44 8.87
CA PHE A 262 -19.87 1.97 8.89
C PHE A 262 -18.69 1.41 9.71
N ALA A 263 -18.91 0.23 10.30
CA ALA A 263 -17.94 -0.43 11.18
C ALA A 263 -16.71 -0.98 10.43
N LEU A 264 -16.94 -1.73 9.35
CA LEU A 264 -15.93 -2.35 8.51
C LEU A 264 -16.54 -2.71 7.15
N ASP A 265 -15.84 -2.44 6.04
CA ASP A 265 -16.29 -2.75 4.68
C ASP A 265 -15.10 -2.90 3.71
N LEU A 266 -15.31 -3.55 2.56
CA LEU A 266 -14.35 -3.75 1.47
C LEU A 266 -14.81 -3.01 0.22
N LYS A 267 -14.32 -1.77 0.06
CA LYS A 267 -14.74 -0.87 -1.02
C LYS A 267 -14.03 -1.24 -2.32
N PRO A 268 -14.75 -1.59 -3.41
CA PRO A 268 -14.13 -2.04 -4.65
C PRO A 268 -13.50 -0.87 -5.42
N LEU A 269 -12.28 -1.06 -5.93
CA LEU A 269 -11.51 -0.02 -6.62
C LEU A 269 -11.34 -0.33 -8.12
N PHE A 270 -10.80 -1.50 -8.45
CA PHE A 270 -10.52 -1.91 -9.83
C PHE A 270 -10.23 -3.41 -9.96
N PHE A 271 -10.52 -3.95 -11.13
CA PHE A 271 -10.08 -5.26 -11.56
C PHE A 271 -8.71 -5.18 -12.25
N VAL A 272 -7.92 -6.24 -12.13
CA VAL A 272 -6.67 -6.45 -12.86
C VAL A 272 -6.79 -7.75 -13.66
N HIS A 273 -6.67 -7.65 -14.97
CA HIS A 273 -6.77 -8.79 -15.87
C HIS A 273 -5.43 -9.54 -15.99
N LYS A 274 -5.46 -10.80 -16.47
CA LYS A 274 -4.27 -11.65 -16.68
C LYS A 274 -3.20 -11.00 -17.58
N SER A 275 -3.59 -10.07 -18.46
CA SER A 275 -2.72 -9.23 -19.28
C SER A 275 -2.05 -8.06 -18.55
N GLY A 276 -2.31 -7.88 -17.25
CA GLY A 276 -1.85 -6.74 -16.46
C GLY A 276 -2.63 -5.43 -16.68
N LYS A 277 -3.56 -5.39 -17.65
CA LYS A 277 -4.52 -4.29 -17.84
C LYS A 277 -5.37 -4.11 -16.57
N ILE A 278 -5.72 -2.86 -16.26
CA ILE A 278 -6.55 -2.47 -15.11
C ILE A 278 -7.86 -1.88 -15.64
N ARG A 279 -9.00 -2.18 -15.01
CA ARG A 279 -10.29 -1.54 -15.28
C ARG A 279 -10.95 -1.10 -13.96
N PRO A 280 -11.36 0.16 -13.78
CA PRO A 280 -12.04 0.59 -12.56
C PRO A 280 -13.35 -0.18 -12.32
N CYS A 281 -13.69 -0.38 -11.05
CA CYS A 281 -15.02 -0.88 -10.67
C CYS A 281 -16.03 0.27 -10.80
N LEU A 282 -16.62 0.42 -11.99
CA LEU A 282 -17.65 1.42 -12.27
C LEU A 282 -18.97 1.00 -11.60
N LYS A 283 -19.73 1.95 -11.02
CA LYS A 283 -21.00 1.72 -10.30
C LYS A 283 -20.85 1.08 -8.91
N VAL A 284 -20.49 1.88 -7.93
CA VAL A 284 -20.73 1.66 -6.51
C VAL A 284 -21.88 2.57 -6.06
N ARG A 285 -23.02 1.96 -5.73
CA ARG A 285 -24.25 2.70 -5.35
C ARG A 285 -23.99 3.56 -4.11
N GLY A 286 -24.08 4.88 -4.28
CA GLY A 286 -23.91 5.87 -3.20
C GLY A 286 -22.59 6.66 -3.25
N MET A 287 -21.70 6.39 -4.22
CA MET A 287 -20.50 7.21 -4.44
C MET A 287 -20.76 8.39 -5.39
N GLU A 288 -20.06 9.51 -5.17
CA GLU A 288 -20.02 10.66 -6.09
C GLU A 288 -19.12 10.35 -7.30
N GLU A 289 -19.58 9.45 -8.18
CA GLU A 289 -18.85 9.04 -9.38
C GLU A 289 -18.93 10.11 -10.49
N PHE A 290 -17.78 10.54 -11.00
CA PHE A 290 -17.71 11.40 -12.19
C PHE A 290 -17.07 10.62 -13.35
N GLY A 291 -17.91 10.07 -14.23
CA GLY A 291 -17.52 9.52 -15.53
C GLY A 291 -18.11 8.14 -15.86
N PRO A 292 -17.56 7.46 -16.89
CA PRO A 292 -16.47 7.92 -17.76
C PRO A 292 -16.88 9.15 -18.59
N MET A 293 -16.07 10.21 -18.51
CA MET A 293 -16.21 11.42 -19.33
C MET A 293 -15.27 11.35 -20.53
N PRO A 294 -15.70 11.77 -21.75
CA PRO A 294 -14.81 11.83 -22.91
C PRO A 294 -13.55 12.68 -22.67
N TYR A 295 -12.46 12.32 -23.34
CA TYR A 295 -11.20 13.02 -23.29
C TYR A 295 -10.74 13.44 -24.69
N THR A 296 -11.01 14.70 -25.06
CA THR A 296 -10.32 15.37 -26.18
C THR A 296 -8.99 15.97 -25.69
N PRO A 297 -7.84 15.63 -26.31
CA PRO A 297 -6.56 16.27 -25.97
C PRO A 297 -6.65 17.81 -26.03
N PHE A 298 -5.83 18.49 -25.20
CA PHE A 298 -5.81 19.95 -24.98
C PHE A 298 -7.07 20.57 -24.34
N GLU A 299 -8.28 20.25 -24.80
CA GLU A 299 -9.55 20.80 -24.29
C GLU A 299 -10.02 20.09 -23.02
N SER A 300 -10.15 18.76 -23.09
CA SER A 300 -10.54 17.92 -21.96
C SER A 300 -9.40 17.77 -20.97
N HIS A 301 -8.14 17.91 -21.40
CA HIS A 301 -6.99 18.05 -20.49
C HIS A 301 -7.24 19.16 -19.47
N LYS A 302 -7.40 20.42 -19.93
CA LYS A 302 -7.62 21.58 -19.07
C LYS A 302 -8.89 21.44 -18.22
N SER A 303 -9.92 20.79 -18.76
CA SER A 303 -11.18 20.53 -18.05
C SER A 303 -11.03 19.50 -16.94
N CYS A 304 -10.27 18.42 -17.16
CA CYS A 304 -9.92 17.40 -16.17
C CYS A 304 -9.05 17.98 -15.06
N ILE A 305 -8.02 18.76 -15.39
CA ILE A 305 -7.18 19.47 -14.41
C ILE A 305 -8.00 20.47 -13.58
N ARG A 306 -8.93 21.20 -14.21
CA ARG A 306 -9.87 22.10 -13.51
C ARG A 306 -10.78 21.34 -12.56
N LEU A 307 -11.32 20.19 -12.97
CA LEU A 307 -12.14 19.33 -12.10
C LEU A 307 -11.32 18.78 -10.92
N CYS A 308 -10.08 18.34 -11.14
CA CYS A 308 -9.20 17.89 -10.06
C CYS A 308 -8.97 19.01 -9.02
N ARG A 309 -8.68 20.24 -9.47
CA ARG A 309 -8.54 21.41 -8.56
C ARG A 309 -9.84 21.73 -7.81
N MET A 310 -11.00 21.59 -8.47
CA MET A 310 -12.31 21.77 -7.84
C MET A 310 -12.54 20.75 -6.72
N LEU A 311 -12.31 19.46 -7.00
CA LEU A 311 -12.46 18.37 -6.03
C LEU A 311 -11.47 18.48 -4.85
N GLN A 312 -10.24 18.98 -5.07
CA GLN A 312 -9.31 19.29 -3.98
C GLN A 312 -9.83 20.43 -3.09
N LYS A 313 -10.40 21.49 -3.66
CA LYS A 313 -10.96 22.61 -2.89
C LYS A 313 -12.18 22.14 -2.07
N ASP A 314 -13.09 21.41 -2.71
CA ASP A 314 -14.27 20.83 -2.07
C ASP A 314 -13.89 19.91 -0.91
N SER A 315 -12.99 18.95 -1.15
CA SER A 315 -12.51 18.02 -0.12
C SER A 315 -11.88 18.76 1.08
N LEU A 316 -11.16 19.86 0.84
CA LEU A 316 -10.58 20.68 1.90
C LEU A 316 -11.67 21.42 2.70
N GLU A 317 -12.66 21.98 2.01
CA GLU A 317 -13.78 22.72 2.61
C GLU A 317 -14.66 21.78 3.46
N ARG A 318 -14.97 20.58 2.96
CA ARG A 318 -15.64 19.49 3.70
C ARG A 318 -14.86 19.12 4.96
N ASN A 319 -13.56 18.79 4.82
CA ASN A 319 -12.70 18.44 5.94
C ASN A 319 -12.60 19.55 7.01
N GLU A 320 -12.54 20.82 6.59
CA GLU A 320 -12.61 21.94 7.54
C GLU A 320 -13.96 22.07 8.23
N ASN A 321 -15.06 21.96 7.50
CA ASN A 321 -16.41 22.11 8.05
C ASN A 321 -16.77 20.96 8.99
N TYR A 322 -16.33 19.74 8.68
CA TYR A 322 -16.36 18.59 9.57
C TYR A 322 -15.60 18.85 10.88
N ARG A 323 -14.33 19.29 10.82
CA ARG A 323 -13.55 19.60 12.04
C ARG A 323 -14.17 20.72 12.88
N LYS A 324 -14.71 21.77 12.24
CA LYS A 324 -15.45 22.86 12.91
C LYS A 324 -16.70 22.32 13.62
N LYS A 325 -17.53 21.53 12.92
CA LYS A 325 -18.76 20.89 13.44
C LYS A 325 -18.51 19.97 14.62
N HIS A 326 -17.40 19.23 14.62
CA HIS A 326 -17.04 18.26 15.66
C HIS A 326 -16.03 18.80 16.70
N ASN A 327 -15.71 20.10 16.70
CA ASN A 327 -14.77 20.77 17.61
C ASN A 327 -13.36 20.14 17.65
N LEU A 328 -12.90 19.61 16.51
CA LEU A 328 -11.64 18.89 16.36
C LEU A 328 -10.49 19.88 16.09
N LYS A 329 -9.71 20.19 17.14
CA LYS A 329 -8.66 21.22 17.10
C LYS A 329 -7.42 20.83 16.30
N HIS A 330 -6.97 19.60 16.45
CA HIS A 330 -5.76 19.09 15.78
C HIS A 330 -6.10 18.74 14.32
N LYS A 331 -5.20 19.01 13.37
CA LYS A 331 -5.45 18.66 11.95
C LYS A 331 -5.00 17.25 11.56
N TYR A 332 -4.27 16.53 12.42
CA TYR A 332 -3.39 15.45 11.96
C TYR A 332 -3.74 14.04 12.47
N GLU A 333 -4.74 13.90 13.34
CA GLU A 333 -5.11 12.64 14.00
C GLU A 333 -6.02 11.70 13.17
N TYR A 334 -6.41 10.58 13.77
CA TYR A 334 -7.46 9.68 13.27
C TYR A 334 -8.84 10.33 13.39
N GLU A 335 -9.80 9.94 12.54
CA GLU A 335 -11.19 10.42 12.51
C GLU A 335 -11.39 11.94 12.33
N HIS A 336 -10.33 12.70 12.01
CA HIS A 336 -10.33 14.17 11.88
C HIS A 336 -10.63 14.67 10.45
N PHE A 337 -11.04 13.77 9.56
CA PHE A 337 -11.35 14.05 8.16
C PHE A 337 -12.70 13.43 7.78
N GLU A 338 -13.39 14.07 6.84
CA GLU A 338 -14.60 13.56 6.19
C GLU A 338 -14.23 12.77 4.91
N VAL A 339 -13.20 13.21 4.18
CA VAL A 339 -12.76 12.61 2.91
C VAL A 339 -11.23 12.66 2.75
N GLU A 340 -10.63 11.63 2.13
CA GLU A 340 -9.20 11.65 1.76
C GLU A 340 -8.96 12.34 0.40
N GLY A 341 -10.01 12.55 -0.39
CA GLY A 341 -9.95 13.03 -1.77
C GLY A 341 -10.46 11.99 -2.77
N HIS A 342 -9.87 11.98 -3.97
CA HIS A 342 -10.36 11.25 -5.14
C HIS A 342 -9.25 10.46 -5.87
N VAL A 343 -9.64 9.54 -6.76
CA VAL A 343 -8.75 8.80 -7.67
C VAL A 343 -9.17 9.02 -9.12
N LEU A 344 -8.27 9.58 -9.92
CA LEU A 344 -8.39 9.79 -11.36
C LEU A 344 -7.81 8.59 -12.13
N TYR A 345 -8.62 7.98 -12.98
CA TYR A 345 -8.25 6.91 -13.91
C TYR A 345 -8.34 7.45 -15.34
N LEU A 346 -7.27 7.28 -16.14
CA LEU A 346 -7.24 7.68 -17.55
C LEU A 346 -7.37 6.44 -18.43
N LEU A 347 -8.42 6.38 -19.25
CA LEU A 347 -8.91 5.14 -19.86
C LEU A 347 -8.72 5.11 -21.39
N ASP A 348 -8.46 3.92 -21.93
CA ASP A 348 -8.51 3.61 -23.37
C ASP A 348 -9.96 3.50 -23.87
N ASP A 349 -10.15 3.33 -25.18
CA ASP A 349 -11.46 3.20 -25.84
C ASP A 349 -12.22 1.92 -25.45
N HIS A 350 -11.57 1.01 -24.72
CA HIS A 350 -12.16 -0.20 -24.15
C HIS A 350 -12.41 -0.08 -22.63
N GLY A 351 -12.18 1.09 -22.03
CA GLY A 351 -12.42 1.35 -20.60
C GLY A 351 -11.34 0.82 -19.65
N PHE A 352 -10.17 0.40 -20.16
CA PHE A 352 -9.03 0.03 -19.33
C PHE A 352 -8.08 1.20 -19.13
N VAL A 353 -7.36 1.25 -18.02
CA VAL A 353 -6.36 2.31 -17.77
C VAL A 353 -5.22 2.23 -18.79
N VAL A 354 -4.93 3.33 -19.50
CA VAL A 354 -3.99 3.37 -20.64
C VAL A 354 -2.57 2.87 -20.30
N SER A 355 -2.14 3.07 -19.06
CA SER A 355 -0.89 2.57 -18.48
C SER A 355 -1.11 2.32 -16.99
N ARG A 356 -0.40 1.36 -16.40
CA ARG A 356 -0.42 1.10 -14.95
C ARG A 356 0.14 2.28 -14.12
N ASN A 357 0.77 3.26 -14.77
CA ASN A 357 1.17 4.54 -14.18
C ASN A 357 0.07 5.62 -14.26
N SER A 358 -0.95 5.46 -15.10
CA SER A 358 -1.95 6.51 -15.41
C SER A 358 -3.16 6.47 -14.47
N ILE A 359 -2.91 6.18 -13.19
CA ILE A 359 -3.86 6.30 -12.08
C ILE A 359 -3.28 7.28 -11.05
N TYR A 360 -4.02 8.34 -10.77
CA TYR A 360 -3.57 9.48 -9.98
C TYR A 360 -4.49 9.69 -8.78
N LYS A 361 -3.90 10.00 -7.61
CA LYS A 361 -4.64 10.49 -6.43
C LYS A 361 -4.77 12.01 -6.51
N VAL A 362 -5.91 12.50 -6.06
CA VAL A 362 -6.31 13.91 -6.07
C VAL A 362 -6.86 14.25 -4.68
N LYS A 363 -5.97 14.67 -3.78
CA LYS A 363 -6.29 14.90 -2.36
C LYS A 363 -6.24 16.39 -2.01
N PRO A 364 -7.03 16.86 -1.02
CA PRO A 364 -6.86 18.19 -0.47
C PRO A 364 -5.52 18.32 0.26
N ARG A 365 -5.03 19.57 0.35
CA ARG A 365 -3.70 19.88 0.89
C ARG A 365 -3.51 19.43 2.34
N ASP A 366 -4.52 19.58 3.18
CA ASP A 366 -4.47 19.21 4.61
C ASP A 366 -4.22 17.70 4.80
N VAL A 367 -4.87 16.86 3.99
CA VAL A 367 -4.62 15.41 3.95
C VAL A 367 -3.17 15.10 3.54
N GLU A 368 -2.59 15.84 2.59
CA GLU A 368 -1.22 15.58 2.14
C GLU A 368 -0.15 16.05 3.12
N GLU A 369 -0.38 17.16 3.83
CA GLU A 369 0.47 17.60 4.95
C GLU A 369 0.64 16.45 5.97
N VAL A 370 -0.43 15.74 6.36
CA VAL A 370 -0.33 14.58 7.28
C VAL A 370 0.48 13.41 6.70
N HIS A 371 0.39 13.21 5.38
CA HIS A 371 1.10 12.12 4.68
C HIS A 371 2.58 12.42 4.42
N TRP A 372 2.98 13.69 4.43
CA TRP A 372 4.36 14.13 4.12
C TRP A 372 5.15 14.66 5.31
N GLU A 373 4.49 15.00 6.42
CA GLU A 373 5.10 15.32 7.70
C GLU A 373 6.15 14.27 8.12
N GLN A 374 7.32 14.74 8.53
CA GLN A 374 8.51 13.94 8.88
C GLN A 374 9.01 14.29 10.30
N PHE A 375 9.96 13.52 10.82
CA PHE A 375 10.69 13.84 12.04
C PHE A 375 11.87 14.80 11.74
N ASP A 376 11.51 16.05 11.46
CA ASP A 376 12.43 17.13 11.07
C ASP A 376 13.04 17.88 12.28
N GLU A 377 13.75 18.99 12.03
CA GLU A 377 14.34 19.80 13.11
C GLU A 377 13.30 20.56 13.95
N MET A 378 12.10 20.82 13.41
CA MET A 378 11.01 21.46 14.16
C MET A 378 10.43 20.46 15.18
N LYS A 379 10.18 19.21 14.76
CA LYS A 379 9.80 18.12 15.67
C LYS A 379 10.86 17.84 16.74
N LYS A 380 12.15 17.86 16.36
CA LYS A 380 13.26 17.75 17.32
C LYS A 380 13.30 18.91 18.31
N GLY A 381 12.95 20.12 17.88
CA GLY A 381 12.73 21.27 18.78
C GLY A 381 11.64 20.99 19.82
N GLN A 382 10.46 20.59 19.37
CA GLN A 382 9.34 20.22 20.26
C GLN A 382 9.72 19.11 21.25
N VAL A 383 10.48 18.10 20.82
CA VAL A 383 10.98 17.03 21.71
C VAL A 383 12.01 17.55 22.72
N ARG A 384 12.94 18.45 22.34
CA ARG A 384 13.86 19.09 23.30
C ARG A 384 13.07 19.87 24.35
N ASP A 385 12.08 20.66 23.95
CA ASP A 385 11.26 21.46 24.87
C ASP A 385 10.43 20.58 25.81
N ALA A 386 9.81 19.51 25.31
CA ALA A 386 9.08 18.55 26.14
C ALA A 386 10.00 17.85 27.16
N VAL A 387 11.18 17.38 26.74
CA VAL A 387 12.18 16.77 27.64
C VAL A 387 12.66 17.77 28.71
N LEU A 388 12.88 19.04 28.36
CA LEU A 388 13.27 20.06 29.32
C LEU A 388 12.16 20.34 30.35
N LYS A 389 10.88 20.43 29.93
CA LYS A 389 9.74 20.54 30.85
C LYS A 389 9.63 19.31 31.78
N MET A 390 9.86 18.10 31.26
CA MET A 390 9.87 16.88 32.08
C MET A 390 10.99 16.91 33.13
N LYS A 391 12.23 17.21 32.73
CA LYS A 391 13.36 17.37 33.66
C LYS A 391 13.08 18.42 34.73
N GLN A 392 12.54 19.58 34.36
CA GLN A 392 12.17 20.65 35.30
C GLN A 392 11.11 20.24 36.34
N ARG A 393 10.23 19.28 35.99
CA ARG A 393 9.21 18.73 36.91
C ARG A 393 9.64 17.45 37.62
N GLY A 394 10.89 17.01 37.47
CA GLY A 394 11.39 15.75 38.04
C GLY A 394 10.78 14.49 37.44
N LEU A 395 10.18 14.57 36.24
CA LEU A 395 9.56 13.43 35.56
C LEU A 395 10.61 12.60 34.82
N SER A 396 10.58 11.29 35.00
CA SER A 396 11.48 10.37 34.28
C SER A 396 11.18 10.38 32.78
N LEU A 397 12.23 10.45 31.95
CA LEU A 397 12.13 10.35 30.50
C LEU A 397 11.72 8.93 30.01
N SER A 398 11.68 7.95 30.92
CA SER A 398 11.08 6.63 30.65
C SER A 398 9.56 6.60 30.82
N ASN A 399 8.93 7.67 31.34
CA ASN A 399 7.48 7.79 31.42
C ASN A 399 6.93 8.26 30.06
N GLU A 400 6.57 7.29 29.22
CA GLU A 400 6.00 7.51 27.90
C GLU A 400 4.70 8.33 27.92
N GLU A 401 3.79 8.08 28.87
CA GLU A 401 2.53 8.82 29.00
C GLU A 401 2.78 10.32 29.27
N ALA A 402 3.69 10.62 30.19
CA ALA A 402 4.08 11.99 30.50
C ALA A 402 4.78 12.69 29.32
N LEU A 403 5.63 11.97 28.58
CA LEU A 403 6.29 12.50 27.37
C LEU A 403 5.28 12.83 26.27
N ARG A 404 4.34 11.92 26.00
CA ARG A 404 3.26 12.14 25.02
C ARG A 404 2.41 13.35 25.39
N LYS A 405 2.10 13.51 26.67
CA LYS A 405 1.35 14.64 27.22
C LYS A 405 2.08 15.99 27.10
N GLU A 406 3.40 16.03 27.30
CA GLU A 406 4.19 17.27 27.14
C GLU A 406 4.50 17.63 25.67
N LEU A 407 4.38 16.65 24.76
CA LEU A 407 4.45 16.84 23.31
C LEU A 407 3.12 17.31 22.68
N ASP A 408 1.98 17.15 23.38
CA ASP A 408 0.62 17.33 22.84
C ASP A 408 0.33 16.43 21.61
N CYS A 409 0.97 15.25 21.56
CA CYS A 409 0.89 14.34 20.42
C CYS A 409 -0.13 13.21 20.64
N GLY A 410 -1.01 13.00 19.65
CA GLY A 410 -2.04 11.97 19.70
C GLY A 410 -1.52 10.56 19.39
N ASP A 411 -2.42 9.58 19.40
CA ASP A 411 -2.08 8.17 19.12
C ASP A 411 -1.48 7.98 17.73
N LYS A 412 -1.94 8.73 16.73
CA LYS A 412 -1.42 8.59 15.38
C LYS A 412 -0.02 9.17 15.23
N GLU A 413 0.21 10.38 15.72
CA GLU A 413 1.53 11.02 15.68
C GLU A 413 2.55 10.19 16.46
N TRP A 414 2.18 9.70 17.64
CA TRP A 414 3.05 8.82 18.43
C TRP A 414 3.31 7.48 17.74
N SER A 415 2.28 6.82 17.18
CA SER A 415 2.47 5.59 16.41
C SER A 415 3.38 5.79 15.19
N LYS A 416 3.44 7.01 14.63
CA LYS A 416 4.26 7.37 13.46
C LYS A 416 5.71 7.71 13.81
N PHE A 417 5.98 8.34 14.97
CA PHE A 417 7.30 8.90 15.30
C PHE A 417 7.92 8.45 16.63
N SER A 418 7.23 7.67 17.48
CA SER A 418 7.72 7.22 18.80
C SER A 418 9.14 6.67 18.76
N ARG A 419 9.50 5.88 17.73
CA ARG A 419 10.85 5.32 17.59
C ARG A 419 11.90 6.39 17.33
N GLU A 420 11.64 7.33 16.42
CA GLU A 420 12.52 8.46 16.12
C GLU A 420 12.64 9.40 17.32
N ILE A 421 11.53 9.68 18.02
CA ILE A 421 11.50 10.48 19.26
C ILE A 421 12.38 9.82 20.32
N LEU A 422 12.15 8.55 20.66
CA LEU A 422 12.91 7.85 21.71
C LEU A 422 14.39 7.69 21.33
N ALA A 423 14.71 7.39 20.07
CA ALA A 423 16.10 7.32 19.60
C ALA A 423 16.80 8.68 19.65
N PHE A 424 16.10 9.77 19.35
CA PHE A 424 16.61 11.14 19.47
C PHE A 424 16.81 11.53 20.94
N ILE A 425 15.88 11.22 21.84
CA ILE A 425 16.03 11.47 23.28
C ILE A 425 17.24 10.72 23.84
N GLN A 426 17.38 9.43 23.52
CA GLN A 426 18.51 8.61 23.95
C GLN A 426 19.85 9.17 23.42
N LYS A 427 19.88 9.69 22.18
CA LYS A 427 21.09 10.29 21.58
C LYS A 427 21.49 11.62 22.23
N GLU A 428 20.53 12.53 22.44
CA GLU A 428 20.82 13.90 22.85
C GLU A 428 20.92 14.06 24.38
N PHE A 429 20.22 13.21 25.15
CA PHE A 429 20.10 13.35 26.62
C PHE A 429 20.54 12.10 27.42
N GLY A 430 20.81 10.97 26.76
CA GLY A 430 21.04 9.68 27.43
C GLY A 430 22.39 9.49 28.12
N ASN A 431 23.32 10.44 27.99
CA ASN A 431 24.72 10.29 28.45
C ASN A 431 25.04 10.95 29.80
N GLU A 432 24.10 11.65 30.44
CA GLU A 432 24.35 12.47 31.64
C GLU A 432 24.63 11.67 32.95
N SER A 433 24.67 10.33 32.93
CA SER A 433 24.52 9.50 34.15
C SER A 433 25.66 8.51 34.47
N THR A 434 26.86 8.68 33.91
CA THR A 434 27.96 7.67 34.09
C THR A 434 29.34 8.16 34.54
N GLU A 435 29.64 9.47 34.62
CA GLU A 435 31.00 9.91 34.97
C GLU A 435 31.28 10.07 36.48
N ASP A 436 30.24 10.33 37.30
CA ASP A 436 30.41 10.90 38.65
C ASP A 436 30.68 9.89 39.80
N HIS A 437 31.10 8.65 39.48
CA HIS A 437 31.29 7.57 40.48
C HIS A 437 32.64 6.83 40.46
N ASN A 438 33.64 7.28 39.69
CA ASN A 438 34.99 6.67 39.71
C ASN A 438 36.09 7.55 40.35
N ALA A 439 35.72 8.63 41.05
CA ALA A 439 36.66 9.58 41.65
C ALA A 439 37.26 9.15 43.02
N LYS A 440 37.79 7.92 43.17
CA LYS A 440 38.72 7.53 44.28
C LYS A 440 39.34 6.11 44.15
N LYS A 441 40.54 6.00 43.54
CA LYS A 441 41.60 5.06 43.99
C LYS A 441 43.00 5.35 43.42
N THR A 442 43.73 6.18 44.15
CA THR A 442 45.20 6.13 44.38
C THR A 442 46.11 5.48 43.32
N THR A 443 46.72 6.33 42.51
CA THR A 443 48.16 6.33 42.17
C THR A 443 49.05 5.17 42.65
N ARG A 444 49.71 4.49 41.71
CA ARG A 444 51.13 4.10 41.84
C ARG A 444 51.83 4.09 40.48
N SER A 445 53.11 4.47 40.46
CA SER A 445 53.87 4.88 39.28
C SER A 445 54.69 3.76 38.61
N LYS A 446 54.93 3.86 37.29
CA LYS A 446 56.26 3.56 36.69
C LYS A 446 56.47 4.07 35.25
N LYS A 447 57.51 4.90 35.10
CA LYS A 447 58.48 5.00 33.97
C LYS A 447 58.02 4.84 32.50
N SER A 448 57.95 6.00 31.83
CA SER A 448 58.77 6.38 30.66
C SER A 448 58.95 5.44 29.44
N ARG A 449 58.56 5.92 28.25
CA ARG A 449 59.50 6.13 27.14
C ARG A 449 58.95 7.10 26.08
N ASP A 450 59.85 7.72 25.34
CA ASP A 450 59.61 8.86 24.44
C ASP A 450 59.13 8.44 23.04
N LYS A 451 58.36 9.31 22.37
CA LYS A 451 58.65 9.65 20.95
C LYS A 451 57.94 10.92 20.45
N LYS A 452 58.80 11.90 20.10
CA LYS A 452 58.74 12.88 19.00
C LYS A 452 57.39 13.52 18.59
N GLN A 453 57.38 14.83 18.79
CA GLN A 453 56.74 15.87 17.97
C GLN A 453 56.42 15.51 16.51
N ALA A 454 55.26 16.00 16.06
CA ALA A 454 55.19 16.78 14.82
C ALA A 454 54.44 18.09 15.15
N VAL A 455 54.89 19.21 14.61
CA VAL A 455 54.28 20.55 14.85
C VAL A 455 53.75 21.08 13.53
N ILE A 456 52.49 21.51 13.52
CA ILE A 456 51.93 22.39 12.49
C ILE A 456 51.24 23.54 13.22
N LEU A 457 51.75 24.75 13.03
CA LEU A 457 50.98 25.97 13.24
C LEU A 457 50.27 26.29 11.92
N GLU A 458 49.00 26.62 11.98
CA GLU A 458 48.41 27.64 11.10
C GLU A 458 47.64 28.65 11.98
N GLN A 459 47.43 29.84 11.44
CA GLN A 459 47.17 31.04 12.24
C GLN A 459 45.71 31.47 12.16
N GLU A 460 45.14 31.93 13.27
CA GLU A 460 43.90 32.70 13.24
C GLU A 460 44.15 34.11 12.69
N ALA A 461 43.21 34.60 11.88
CA ALA A 461 43.06 36.02 11.57
C ALA A 461 41.56 36.37 11.56
N PRO A 462 41.13 37.59 11.97
CA PRO A 462 39.75 37.86 12.36
C PRO A 462 39.03 38.85 11.43
N VAL A 463 37.87 39.35 11.87
CA VAL A 463 37.12 40.51 11.29
C VAL A 463 36.33 40.13 10.01
N THR A 464 35.09 40.57 9.74
CA THR A 464 34.25 41.67 10.28
C THR A 464 32.81 41.21 10.52
N ALA A 465 32.07 41.89 11.41
CA ALA A 465 30.61 41.87 11.39
C ALA A 465 30.06 42.87 10.34
N ALA A 466 28.94 42.55 9.69
CA ALA A 466 28.22 43.47 8.81
C ALA A 466 26.70 43.27 8.95
N SER A 467 26.09 44.14 9.75
CA SER A 467 24.63 44.21 9.90
C SER A 467 23.97 44.68 8.60
N LYS A 468 22.85 44.06 8.22
CA LYS A 468 21.93 44.60 7.22
C LYS A 468 20.58 44.86 7.85
N GLU A 469 20.16 46.12 7.81
CA GLU A 469 18.80 46.53 8.09
C GLU A 469 17.86 45.97 7.01
N VAL A 470 16.64 45.63 7.40
CA VAL A 470 15.55 45.32 6.47
C VAL A 470 14.49 46.38 6.69
N VAL A 471 14.36 47.29 5.73
CA VAL A 471 13.27 48.29 5.71
C VAL A 471 11.96 47.55 5.48
N ILE A 472 10.99 47.78 6.36
CA ILE A 472 9.61 47.29 6.23
C ILE A 472 8.77 48.45 5.71
N ASP A 473 8.43 48.42 4.42
CA ASP A 473 7.40 49.31 3.87
C ASP A 473 6.03 48.61 3.90
N VAL A 474 5.05 49.28 4.52
CA VAL A 474 3.67 48.83 4.60
C VAL A 474 2.81 49.69 3.69
N ALA A 475 2.27 49.10 2.63
CA ALA A 475 1.27 49.73 1.76
C ALA A 475 -0.07 49.01 1.92
N THR A 476 -1.07 49.72 2.45
CA THR A 476 -2.46 49.24 2.59
C THR A 476 -3.38 50.22 1.90
N GLU A 477 -4.12 49.77 0.89
CA GLU A 477 -5.42 50.28 0.43
C GLU A 477 -5.99 49.22 -0.55
N VAL A 478 -7.18 48.62 -0.36
CA VAL A 478 -8.58 49.13 -0.33
C VAL A 478 -9.27 48.96 -1.70
N ILE A 479 -10.57 48.69 -1.63
CA ILE A 479 -11.43 48.17 -2.70
C ILE A 479 -12.02 49.32 -3.53
N ALA A 480 -12.03 49.17 -4.86
CA ALA A 480 -12.98 49.87 -5.73
C ALA A 480 -13.38 48.97 -6.92
N SER A 481 -14.66 49.03 -7.31
CA SER A 481 -15.25 48.21 -8.38
C SER A 481 -16.00 49.07 -9.40
N SER A 482 -15.70 48.93 -10.68
CA SER A 482 -16.57 49.44 -11.77
C SER A 482 -16.26 48.75 -13.10
N THR A 483 -17.23 48.78 -14.02
CA THR A 483 -17.26 47.96 -15.23
C THR A 483 -17.06 48.72 -16.54
N ASN A 484 -16.56 48.01 -17.55
CA ASN A 484 -17.07 47.95 -18.94
C ASN A 484 -16.39 48.78 -20.09
N VAL A 485 -16.48 48.18 -21.29
CA VAL A 485 -16.36 48.75 -22.67
C VAL A 485 -14.96 49.02 -23.31
N ASN A 486 -14.54 48.00 -24.10
CA ASN A 486 -14.05 48.04 -25.51
C ASN A 486 -12.74 48.70 -26.01
N SER A 487 -11.96 47.84 -26.70
CA SER A 487 -11.24 48.11 -27.97
C SER A 487 -9.88 48.86 -27.91
N PRO A 488 -9.06 48.88 -28.97
CA PRO A 488 -8.04 47.82 -29.08
C PRO A 488 -6.63 48.31 -29.44
N THR A 489 -5.60 47.80 -28.75
CA THR A 489 -4.19 48.08 -29.09
C THR A 489 -3.37 46.81 -29.28
N THR A 490 -2.73 46.70 -30.44
CA THR A 490 -1.70 45.72 -30.75
C THR A 490 -0.49 45.90 -29.82
N ASN A 491 0.11 44.79 -29.37
CA ASN A 491 1.44 44.82 -28.77
C ASN A 491 2.14 43.47 -28.99
N GLU A 492 3.31 43.50 -29.64
CA GLU A 492 4.12 42.32 -29.91
C GLU A 492 4.73 41.77 -28.61
N LYS A 493 4.51 40.48 -28.30
CA LYS A 493 5.25 39.81 -27.23
C LYS A 493 6.46 39.07 -27.79
N GLN A 494 7.63 39.56 -27.40
CA GLN A 494 8.95 39.00 -27.75
C GLN A 494 9.04 37.51 -27.36
N LYS A 495 9.47 36.67 -28.31
CA LYS A 495 9.78 35.26 -28.06
C LYS A 495 11.04 35.14 -27.19
N ARG A 496 10.91 34.77 -25.92
CA ARG A 496 12.04 34.40 -25.05
C ARG A 496 12.54 33.00 -25.40
N ASN A 497 13.60 32.91 -26.21
CA ASN A 497 14.30 31.66 -26.49
C ASN A 497 15.09 31.17 -25.26
N HIS A 498 14.52 30.25 -24.47
CA HIS A 498 15.29 29.50 -23.48
C HIS A 498 16.10 28.36 -24.14
N GLN A 499 17.35 28.65 -24.51
CA GLN A 499 18.30 27.61 -24.93
C GLN A 499 18.76 26.77 -23.72
N SER A 500 18.21 25.57 -23.58
CA SER A 500 18.67 24.59 -22.58
C SER A 500 20.04 24.01 -22.94
N ARG A 501 21.12 24.54 -22.34
CA ARG A 501 22.51 24.07 -22.54
C ARG A 501 22.80 22.71 -21.85
N ASN A 502 22.18 21.62 -22.30
CA ASN A 502 22.59 20.26 -21.91
C ASN A 502 23.75 19.76 -22.78
N LYS A 503 24.99 19.92 -22.29
CA LYS A 503 26.21 19.41 -22.94
C LYS A 503 26.42 17.91 -22.66
N ASN A 504 25.66 17.03 -23.32
CA ASN A 504 26.00 15.61 -23.37
C ASN A 504 27.29 15.40 -24.17
N LYS A 505 28.42 15.15 -23.48
CA LYS A 505 29.65 14.66 -24.12
C LYS A 505 29.47 13.19 -24.53
N VAL A 506 29.14 12.94 -25.80
CA VAL A 506 29.21 11.60 -26.37
C VAL A 506 30.68 11.26 -26.66
N LEU A 507 31.22 10.27 -25.94
CA LEU A 507 32.53 9.70 -26.21
C LEU A 507 32.39 8.62 -27.29
N TYR A 508 32.82 8.93 -28.52
CA TYR A 508 32.99 7.93 -29.56
C TYR A 508 34.32 7.21 -29.35
N VAL A 509 34.26 5.93 -28.99
CA VAL A 509 35.43 5.04 -29.05
C VAL A 509 35.67 4.69 -30.51
N LYS A 510 36.83 5.08 -31.04
CA LYS A 510 37.29 4.65 -32.35
C LYS A 510 37.68 3.18 -32.26
N LYS A 511 37.15 2.34 -33.16
CA LYS A 511 37.53 0.94 -33.25
C LYS A 511 38.79 0.82 -34.10
N GLU A 512 39.80 0.13 -33.58
CA GLU A 512 40.97 -0.39 -34.32
C GLU A 512 40.68 -1.81 -34.81
#